data_AF-M6W1T5-F1
#
_entry.id   AF-M6W1T5-F1
#
_cell.length_a   1.000
_cell.length_b   1.000
_cell.length_c   1.000
_cell.angle_alpha   90.00
_cell.angle_beta   90.00
_cell.angle_gamma   90.00
#
_symmetry.space_group_name_H-M   'P 1'
#
loop_
_entity.id
_entity.type
_entity.pdbx_description
1 polymer ?
#
loop_
_entity_poly.entity_id
_entity_poly.type
_entity_poly.pdbx_seq_one_letter_code
_entity_poly.pdbx_strand_id
1 'polypeptide(L)'
;MSSEEVQKYINQIAFSSAEEFVKKFQGEGAKPEIIGHFGLGFYSCFMVSTKVVVETKSYKKGSTGVIWESESGTEFSLRSSDKTARGTKITLYLDGDSGEYLDQWKLKELVRKYCDFLPVPIYVKNEQANKQTPLWSEAPSSVTKEKYEEFYNYLFPFSGEPLFHVHLNVDYPFRLQGILYFPKLKHELDVNQSGIKLYCNHVFVSDDANDLVPKFLTVLKGTIDIPDLPLNVSRSYLQSDPLVKKISAHIVKKSPIV
;
A
#
# COMPACT_ATOMS: atom_id res chain seq x y z
N MET A 1 -11.09 0.45 -18.94
CA MET A 1 -10.41 -0.46 -19.87
C MET A 1 -11.27 -0.60 -21.12
N SER A 2 -10.67 -0.84 -22.29
CA SER A 2 -11.38 -1.33 -23.49
C SER A 2 -11.57 -2.85 -23.42
N SER A 3 -12.30 -3.44 -24.37
CA SER A 3 -12.51 -4.90 -24.42
C SER A 3 -11.18 -5.65 -24.52
N GLU A 4 -10.26 -5.15 -25.34
CA GLU A 4 -8.93 -5.71 -25.55
C GLU A 4 -8.08 -5.60 -24.28
N GLU A 5 -8.17 -4.46 -23.57
CA GLU A 5 -7.48 -4.25 -22.30
C GLU A 5 -8.03 -5.18 -21.21
N VAL A 6 -9.33 -5.46 -21.18
CA VAL A 6 -9.92 -6.45 -20.26
C VAL A 6 -9.39 -7.84 -20.58
N GLN A 7 -9.42 -8.25 -21.86
CA GLN A 7 -8.87 -9.55 -22.25
C GLN A 7 -7.39 -9.70 -21.89
N LYS A 8 -6.62 -8.64 -22.07
CA LYS A 8 -5.19 -8.66 -21.78
C LYS A 8 -4.88 -8.64 -20.29
N TYR A 9 -5.51 -7.76 -19.53
CA TYR A 9 -5.11 -7.45 -18.15
C TYR A 9 -5.94 -8.12 -17.07
N ILE A 10 -7.14 -8.62 -17.41
CA ILE A 10 -8.01 -9.33 -16.48
C ILE A 10 -8.02 -10.83 -16.74
N ASN A 11 -7.80 -11.30 -17.97
CA ASN A 11 -7.88 -12.74 -18.28
C ASN A 11 -6.52 -13.44 -18.34
N GLN A 12 -5.44 -12.72 -18.60
CA GLN A 12 -4.10 -13.32 -18.62
C GLN A 12 -3.54 -13.35 -17.20
N ILE A 13 -3.71 -14.49 -16.54
CA ILE A 13 -3.13 -14.76 -15.22
C ILE A 13 -1.62 -14.53 -15.28
N ALA A 14 -1.08 -13.84 -14.27
CA ALA A 14 0.33 -13.48 -14.13
C ALA A 14 0.87 -12.49 -15.18
N PHE A 15 -0.01 -11.80 -15.94
CA PHE A 15 0.40 -10.67 -16.77
C PHE A 15 0.23 -9.34 -16.02
N SER A 16 1.34 -8.69 -15.67
CA SER A 16 1.31 -7.41 -14.96
C SER A 16 1.10 -6.23 -15.92
N SER A 17 -0.12 -5.69 -15.93
CA SER A 17 -0.47 -4.46 -16.64
C SER A 17 0.39 -3.27 -16.23
N ALA A 18 0.75 -3.24 -14.95
CA ALA A 18 1.52 -2.23 -14.30
C ALA A 18 2.99 -2.24 -14.75
N GLU A 19 3.64 -3.40 -14.88
CA GLU A 19 5.00 -3.48 -15.42
C GLU A 19 5.07 -3.11 -16.90
N GLU A 20 4.09 -3.52 -17.71
CA GLU A 20 4.01 -3.12 -19.11
C GLU A 20 3.85 -1.59 -19.24
N PHE A 21 3.05 -1.00 -18.35
CA PHE A 21 2.87 0.45 -18.28
C PHE A 21 4.19 1.15 -17.94
N VAL A 22 4.91 0.71 -16.89
CA VAL A 22 6.23 1.27 -16.54
C VAL A 22 7.19 1.22 -17.74
N LYS A 23 7.27 0.08 -18.45
CA LYS A 23 8.14 -0.07 -19.63
C LYS A 23 7.78 0.91 -20.76
N LYS A 24 6.48 1.16 -20.99
CA LYS A 24 6.03 2.11 -22.02
C LYS A 24 6.36 3.57 -21.67
N PHE A 25 6.40 3.91 -20.39
CA PHE A 25 6.63 5.28 -19.91
C PHE A 25 8.03 5.50 -19.32
N GLN A 26 8.96 4.55 -19.51
CA GLN A 26 10.32 4.58 -18.97
C GLN A 26 11.23 5.71 -19.51
N GLY A 27 10.71 6.62 -20.34
CA GLY A 27 11.44 7.76 -20.91
C GLY A 27 10.83 9.15 -20.66
N GLU A 28 9.65 9.27 -20.01
CA GLU A 28 8.93 10.55 -19.89
C GLU A 28 9.18 11.32 -18.58
N GLY A 29 10.32 11.09 -17.93
CA GLY A 29 10.81 11.91 -16.79
C GLY A 29 10.13 11.64 -15.44
N ALA A 30 8.85 11.26 -15.42
CA ALA A 30 8.15 10.82 -14.20
C ALA A 30 7.98 9.29 -14.22
N LYS A 31 8.68 8.57 -13.33
CA LYS A 31 8.34 7.16 -13.05
C LYS A 31 6.98 7.15 -12.35
N PRO A 32 5.94 6.53 -12.92
CA PRO A 32 4.66 6.46 -12.26
C PRO A 32 4.80 5.61 -10.98
N GLU A 33 4.28 6.12 -9.85
CA GLU A 33 4.22 5.42 -8.58
C GLU A 33 3.23 4.26 -8.71
N ILE A 34 3.75 3.11 -9.11
CA ILE A 34 2.97 1.92 -9.42
C ILE A 34 3.14 0.90 -8.30
N ILE A 35 2.01 0.48 -7.74
CA ILE A 35 1.94 -0.47 -6.63
C ILE A 35 1.97 -1.93 -7.12
N GLY A 36 1.39 -2.21 -8.30
CA GLY A 36 1.23 -3.57 -8.81
C GLY A 36 2.46 -4.07 -9.56
N HIS A 37 2.95 -5.26 -9.22
CA HIS A 37 4.08 -5.88 -9.94
C HIS A 37 3.74 -7.25 -10.56
N PHE A 38 2.88 -8.05 -9.93
CA PHE A 38 2.73 -9.48 -10.28
C PHE A 38 1.55 -9.83 -11.18
N GLY A 39 0.62 -8.90 -11.46
CA GLY A 39 -0.56 -9.18 -12.29
C GLY A 39 -1.56 -10.19 -11.69
N LEU A 40 -1.39 -10.58 -10.43
CA LEU A 40 -2.26 -11.54 -9.72
C LEU A 40 -3.23 -10.88 -8.74
N GLY A 41 -3.00 -9.60 -8.39
CA GLY A 41 -3.75 -8.92 -7.32
C GLY A 41 -5.25 -8.88 -7.55
N PHE A 42 -5.71 -8.77 -8.81
CA PHE A 42 -7.13 -8.81 -9.14
C PHE A 42 -7.80 -10.11 -8.67
N TYR A 43 -7.17 -11.27 -8.90
CA TYR A 43 -7.77 -12.57 -8.61
C TYR A 43 -7.93 -12.86 -7.11
N SER A 44 -7.34 -12.05 -6.23
CA SER A 44 -7.61 -12.13 -4.79
C SER A 44 -9.09 -11.92 -4.45
N CYS A 45 -9.88 -11.28 -5.33
CA CYS A 45 -11.31 -11.12 -5.13
C CYS A 45 -12.08 -12.46 -5.09
N PHE A 46 -11.60 -13.51 -5.76
CA PHE A 46 -12.21 -14.85 -5.71
C PHE A 46 -11.96 -15.59 -4.39
N MET A 47 -11.10 -15.07 -3.50
CA MET A 47 -10.93 -15.62 -2.16
C MET A 47 -12.13 -15.35 -1.24
N VAL A 48 -12.98 -14.39 -1.60
CA VAL A 48 -14.10 -13.92 -0.77
C VAL A 48 -15.42 -13.85 -1.53
N SER A 49 -15.44 -14.28 -2.80
CA SER A 49 -16.60 -14.14 -3.66
C SER A 49 -16.81 -15.36 -4.57
N THR A 50 -18.08 -15.70 -4.77
CA THR A 50 -18.54 -16.74 -5.69
C THR A 50 -18.68 -16.23 -7.11
N LYS A 51 -18.80 -14.91 -7.28
CA LYS A 51 -18.90 -14.26 -8.59
C LYS A 51 -18.34 -12.85 -8.57
N VAL A 52 -17.69 -12.47 -9.66
CA VAL A 52 -17.08 -11.16 -9.87
C VAL A 52 -17.59 -10.58 -11.17
N VAL A 53 -18.09 -9.35 -11.13
CA VAL A 53 -18.54 -8.60 -12.31
C VAL A 53 -17.75 -7.30 -12.40
N VAL A 54 -17.02 -7.12 -13.50
CA VAL A 54 -16.28 -5.90 -13.82
C VAL A 54 -17.01 -5.18 -14.95
N GLU A 55 -17.47 -3.96 -14.70
CA GLU A 55 -18.06 -3.09 -15.71
C GLU A 55 -17.17 -1.86 -15.91
N THR A 56 -16.63 -1.67 -17.12
CA THR A 56 -15.59 -0.67 -17.37
C THR A 56 -15.77 0.07 -18.69
N LYS A 57 -15.33 1.33 -18.74
CA LYS A 57 -15.21 2.14 -19.96
C LYS A 57 -13.87 2.86 -19.99
N SER A 58 -13.17 2.77 -21.11
CA SER A 58 -11.88 3.42 -21.30
C SER A 58 -11.99 4.95 -21.36
N TYR A 59 -10.87 5.64 -21.14
CA TYR A 59 -10.79 7.08 -21.37
C TYR A 59 -10.61 7.42 -22.86
N LYS A 60 -10.25 6.43 -23.68
CA LYS A 60 -10.04 6.60 -25.12
C LYS A 60 -11.34 7.05 -25.80
N LYS A 61 -11.24 8.06 -26.66
CA LYS A 61 -12.36 8.60 -27.44
C LYS A 61 -12.98 7.49 -28.31
N GLY A 62 -14.31 7.42 -28.34
CA GLY A 62 -15.03 6.38 -29.10
C GLY A 62 -15.07 5.00 -28.44
N SER A 63 -14.51 4.83 -27.23
CA SER A 63 -14.60 3.55 -26.52
C SER A 63 -16.03 3.27 -26.04
N THR A 64 -16.40 1.99 -26.07
CA THR A 64 -17.66 1.46 -25.56
C THR A 64 -17.48 0.89 -24.16
N GLY A 65 -18.58 0.78 -23.42
CA GLY A 65 -18.61 0.07 -22.14
C GLY A 65 -18.50 -1.43 -22.36
N VAL A 66 -17.84 -2.12 -21.42
CA VAL A 66 -17.65 -3.58 -21.43
C VAL A 66 -18.01 -4.14 -20.06
N ILE A 67 -18.72 -5.26 -20.04
CA ILE A 67 -18.95 -6.10 -18.86
C ILE A 67 -18.16 -7.38 -19.02
N TRP A 68 -17.37 -7.69 -18.00
CA TRP A 68 -16.73 -8.97 -17.78
C TRP A 68 -17.35 -9.62 -16.54
N GLU A 69 -17.62 -10.91 -16.60
CA GLU A 69 -18.24 -11.66 -15.51
C GLU A 69 -17.64 -13.06 -15.43
N SER A 70 -17.32 -13.51 -14.22
CA SER A 70 -16.73 -14.82 -13.95
C SER A 70 -17.09 -15.30 -12.54
N GLU A 71 -17.28 -16.62 -12.39
CA GLU A 71 -17.52 -17.29 -11.10
C GLU A 71 -16.27 -18.00 -10.57
N SER A 72 -15.37 -18.44 -11.45
CA SER A 72 -14.18 -19.22 -11.08
C SER A 72 -12.84 -18.50 -11.35
N GLY A 73 -12.88 -17.34 -12.02
CA GLY A 73 -11.69 -16.66 -12.56
C GLY A 73 -11.06 -17.33 -13.79
N THR A 74 -11.45 -18.57 -14.12
CA THR A 74 -10.94 -19.32 -15.27
C THR A 74 -11.85 -19.20 -16.49
N GLU A 75 -13.16 -19.26 -16.28
CA GLU A 75 -14.17 -19.08 -17.30
C GLU A 75 -14.83 -17.71 -17.13
N PHE A 76 -15.09 -17.02 -18.23
CA PHE A 76 -15.66 -15.68 -18.19
C PHE A 76 -16.55 -15.41 -19.40
N SER A 77 -17.44 -14.42 -19.25
CA SER A 77 -18.20 -13.84 -20.34
C SER A 77 -17.81 -12.38 -20.55
N LEU A 78 -17.84 -11.93 -21.81
CA LEU A 78 -17.64 -10.53 -22.21
C LEU A 78 -18.83 -10.05 -23.02
N ARG A 79 -19.40 -8.91 -22.64
CA ARG A 79 -20.53 -8.28 -23.35
C ARG A 79 -20.41 -6.75 -23.33
N SER A 80 -21.14 -6.08 -24.22
CA SER A 80 -21.22 -4.62 -24.21
C SER A 80 -21.99 -4.12 -22.99
N SER A 81 -21.62 -2.93 -22.51
CA SER A 81 -22.32 -2.19 -21.46
C SER A 81 -22.80 -0.84 -21.99
N ASP A 82 -23.96 -0.40 -21.52
CA ASP A 82 -24.50 0.94 -21.74
C ASP A 82 -23.83 2.02 -20.87
N LYS A 83 -22.80 1.66 -20.10
CA LYS A 83 -22.02 2.59 -19.28
C LYS A 83 -21.53 3.77 -20.10
N THR A 84 -21.98 4.96 -19.76
CA THR A 84 -21.61 6.20 -20.45
C THR A 84 -20.37 6.86 -19.82
N ALA A 85 -20.24 6.78 -18.49
CA ALA A 85 -19.14 7.38 -17.74
C ALA A 85 -17.84 6.55 -17.80
N ARG A 86 -16.70 7.23 -17.88
CA ARG A 86 -15.36 6.63 -17.76
C ARG A 86 -15.19 5.94 -16.39
N GLY A 87 -14.41 4.86 -16.37
CA GLY A 87 -13.94 4.23 -15.13
C GLY A 87 -14.31 2.76 -15.06
N THR A 88 -14.04 2.14 -13.91
CA THR A 88 -14.25 0.71 -13.66
C THR A 88 -15.06 0.55 -12.38
N LYS A 89 -16.12 -0.26 -12.45
CA LYS A 89 -16.90 -0.74 -11.31
C LYS A 89 -16.64 -2.24 -11.17
N ILE A 90 -16.28 -2.69 -9.98
CA ILE A 90 -16.14 -4.10 -9.65
C ILE A 90 -17.22 -4.45 -8.63
N THR A 91 -18.00 -5.49 -8.90
CA THR A 91 -19.05 -5.99 -8.02
C THR A 91 -18.67 -7.40 -7.60
N LEU A 92 -18.55 -7.62 -6.30
CA LEU A 92 -18.26 -8.92 -5.71
C LEU A 92 -19.56 -9.51 -5.13
N TYR A 93 -19.88 -10.72 -5.52
CA TYR A 93 -20.94 -11.52 -4.91
C TYR A 93 -20.29 -12.42 -3.88
N LEU A 94 -20.30 -11.97 -2.62
CA LEU A 94 -19.56 -12.63 -1.55
C LEU A 94 -20.04 -14.07 -1.32
N ASP A 95 -19.13 -14.94 -0.91
CA ASP A 95 -19.47 -16.27 -0.43
C ASP A 95 -20.14 -16.23 0.96
N GLY A 96 -20.59 -17.39 1.45
CA GLY A 96 -21.32 -17.51 2.71
C GLY A 96 -20.48 -17.19 3.96
N ASP A 97 -19.16 -17.32 3.88
CA ASP A 97 -18.24 -17.14 5.00
C ASP A 97 -17.67 -15.72 5.06
N SER A 98 -17.73 -14.98 3.95
CA SER A 98 -17.16 -13.65 3.78
C SER A 98 -18.12 -12.49 4.08
N GLY A 99 -19.24 -12.77 4.78
CA GLY A 99 -20.27 -11.78 5.09
C GLY A 99 -19.77 -10.56 5.89
N GLU A 100 -18.66 -10.67 6.62
CA GLU A 100 -18.06 -9.55 7.37
C GLU A 100 -17.68 -8.35 6.50
N TYR A 101 -17.39 -8.55 5.20
CA TYR A 101 -17.04 -7.46 4.28
C TYR A 101 -18.24 -6.62 3.82
N LEU A 102 -19.47 -6.99 4.22
CA LEU A 102 -20.65 -6.14 4.08
C LEU A 102 -20.71 -5.05 5.17
N ASP A 103 -19.92 -5.19 6.24
CA ASP A 103 -19.85 -4.22 7.32
C ASP A 103 -18.98 -3.01 6.91
N GLN A 104 -19.58 -1.82 6.97
CA GLN A 104 -18.89 -0.57 6.63
C GLN A 104 -17.73 -0.25 7.56
N TRP A 105 -17.83 -0.58 8.84
CA TRP A 105 -16.77 -0.39 9.81
C TRP A 105 -15.57 -1.27 9.47
N LYS A 106 -15.83 -2.56 9.18
CA LYS A 106 -14.78 -3.49 8.73
C LYS A 106 -14.07 -2.96 7.47
N LEU A 107 -14.83 -2.48 6.48
CA LEU A 107 -14.24 -1.90 5.27
C LEU A 107 -13.39 -0.65 5.57
N LYS A 108 -13.86 0.25 6.44
CA LYS A 108 -13.08 1.44 6.86
C LYS A 108 -11.80 1.04 7.59
N GLU A 109 -11.86 0.04 8.45
CA GLU A 109 -10.69 -0.50 9.15
C GLU A 109 -9.66 -1.05 8.16
N LEU A 110 -10.09 -1.86 7.19
CA LEU A 110 -9.21 -2.39 6.15
C LEU A 110 -8.57 -1.27 5.31
N VAL A 111 -9.35 -0.27 4.92
CA VAL A 111 -8.82 0.91 4.20
C VAL A 111 -7.79 1.65 5.03
N ARG A 112 -8.06 1.92 6.31
CA ARG A 112 -7.12 2.58 7.24
C ARG A 112 -5.89 1.74 7.55
N LYS A 113 -6.00 0.41 7.48
CA LYS A 113 -4.85 -0.46 7.70
C LYS A 113 -3.94 -0.52 6.48
N TYR A 114 -4.52 -0.69 5.30
CA TYR A 114 -3.75 -1.04 4.09
C TYR A 114 -3.49 0.13 3.15
N CYS A 115 -4.39 1.12 3.12
CA CYS A 115 -4.52 2.12 2.06
C CYS A 115 -4.69 3.55 2.58
N ASP A 116 -4.38 3.79 3.86
CA ASP A 116 -4.70 5.05 4.54
C ASP A 116 -4.03 6.28 3.90
N PHE A 117 -2.84 6.06 3.37
CA PHE A 117 -1.98 7.11 2.84
C PHE A 117 -1.91 7.11 1.31
N LEU A 118 -2.79 6.36 0.64
CA LEU A 118 -2.87 6.45 -0.83
C LEU A 118 -3.19 7.88 -1.26
N PRO A 119 -2.60 8.37 -2.37
CA PRO A 119 -2.76 9.74 -2.83
C PRO A 119 -4.16 10.03 -3.43
N VAL A 120 -5.06 9.04 -3.40
CA VAL A 120 -6.42 9.13 -3.89
C VAL A 120 -7.42 8.97 -2.74
N PRO A 121 -8.53 9.72 -2.73
CA PRO A 121 -9.52 9.60 -1.68
C PRO A 121 -10.30 8.30 -1.87
N ILE A 122 -10.45 7.53 -0.78
CA ILE A 122 -11.19 6.28 -0.73
C ILE A 122 -12.42 6.50 0.12
N TYR A 123 -13.59 6.30 -0.47
CA TYR A 123 -14.87 6.43 0.20
C TYR A 123 -15.46 5.05 0.50
N VAL A 124 -15.93 4.87 1.73
CA VAL A 124 -16.84 3.77 2.08
C VAL A 124 -18.23 4.38 2.15
N LYS A 125 -19.07 4.04 1.16
CA LYS A 125 -20.29 4.77 0.81
C LYS A 125 -19.99 6.24 0.51
N ASN A 126 -20.38 7.15 1.42
CA ASN A 126 -20.24 8.59 1.26
C ASN A 126 -19.23 9.21 2.24
N GLU A 127 -18.55 8.39 3.05
CA GLU A 127 -17.57 8.85 4.02
C GLU A 127 -16.17 8.49 3.57
N GLN A 128 -15.28 9.49 3.56
CA GLN A 128 -13.87 9.27 3.29
C GLN A 128 -13.27 8.43 4.42
N ALA A 129 -12.64 7.32 4.05
CA ALA A 129 -12.11 6.34 5.00
C ALA A 129 -10.61 6.54 5.27
N ASN A 130 -9.85 7.07 4.30
CA ASN A 130 -8.40 7.24 4.36
C ASN A 130 -7.99 8.71 4.59
N LYS A 131 -6.87 8.94 5.30
CA LYS A 131 -6.32 10.30 5.56
C LYS A 131 -5.65 10.94 4.36
N GLN A 132 -5.19 10.15 3.37
CA GLN A 132 -4.33 10.58 2.27
C GLN A 132 -2.99 11.17 2.76
N THR A 133 -2.13 11.60 1.83
CA THR A 133 -0.80 12.21 2.00
C THR A 133 -0.13 12.00 3.37
N PRO A 134 0.81 11.06 3.49
CA PRO A 134 1.45 10.79 4.75
C PRO A 134 2.41 11.90 5.16
N LEU A 135 2.57 12.10 6.48
CA LEU A 135 3.47 13.13 7.01
C LEU A 135 4.94 12.92 6.61
N TRP A 136 5.35 11.67 6.37
CA TRP A 136 6.72 11.34 5.95
C TRP A 136 7.07 11.78 4.53
N SER A 137 6.10 12.21 3.72
CA SER A 137 6.33 12.77 2.39
C SER A 137 6.54 14.29 2.42
N GLU A 138 6.27 14.94 3.56
CA GLU A 138 6.49 16.38 3.74
C GLU A 138 7.97 16.70 3.96
N ALA A 139 8.40 17.90 3.57
CA ALA A 139 9.76 18.35 3.86
C ALA A 139 9.96 18.46 5.39
N PRO A 140 11.04 17.92 6.00
CA PRO A 140 11.21 18.00 7.45
C PRO A 140 11.17 19.43 8.02
N SER A 141 11.57 20.43 7.23
CA SER A 141 11.53 21.85 7.58
C SER A 141 10.13 22.48 7.58
N SER A 142 9.13 21.85 6.93
CA SER A 142 7.74 22.32 6.88
C SER A 142 6.84 21.67 7.93
N VAL A 143 7.36 20.71 8.70
CA VAL A 143 6.60 19.95 9.70
C VAL A 143 6.87 20.49 11.11
N THR A 144 5.82 20.86 11.82
CA THR A 144 5.91 21.32 13.21
C THR A 144 5.96 20.15 14.18
N LYS A 145 6.42 20.40 15.41
CA LYS A 145 6.51 19.38 16.47
C LYS A 145 5.14 18.75 16.76
N GLU A 146 4.10 19.57 16.78
CA GLU A 146 2.72 19.15 17.06
C GLU A 146 2.22 18.17 16.00
N LYS A 147 2.54 18.42 14.72
CA LYS A 147 2.19 17.49 13.63
C LYS A 147 2.87 16.13 13.79
N TYR A 148 4.13 16.09 14.23
CA TYR A 148 4.81 14.83 14.54
C TYR A 148 4.13 14.09 15.70
N GLU A 149 3.76 14.81 16.76
CA GLU A 149 3.08 14.22 17.92
C GLU A 149 1.68 13.69 17.57
N GLU A 150 0.90 14.44 16.78
CA GLU A 150 -0.39 14.01 16.25
C GLU A 150 -0.24 12.76 15.38
N PHE A 151 0.76 12.73 14.51
CA PHE A 151 1.00 11.60 13.64
C PHE A 151 1.46 10.35 14.40
N TYR A 152 2.29 10.53 15.43
CA TYR A 152 2.67 9.46 16.33
C TYR A 152 1.46 8.85 17.05
N ASN A 153 0.62 9.70 17.65
CA ASN A 153 -0.58 9.27 18.37
C ASN A 153 -1.60 8.59 17.46
N TYR A 154 -1.68 9.04 16.20
CA TYR A 154 -2.52 8.42 15.20
C TYR A 154 -2.07 6.99 14.86
N LEU A 155 -0.77 6.79 14.63
CA LEU A 155 -0.22 5.49 14.26
C LEU A 155 -0.09 4.51 15.43
N PHE A 156 0.16 5.04 16.63
CA PHE A 156 0.46 4.29 17.85
C PHE A 156 -0.38 4.81 19.01
N PRO A 157 -1.73 4.66 18.96
CA PRO A 157 -2.60 5.15 20.02
C PRO A 157 -2.20 4.56 21.38
N PHE A 158 -2.37 5.36 22.44
CA PHE A 158 -2.05 5.00 23.82
C PHE A 158 -0.55 4.71 24.10
N SER A 159 0.35 5.05 23.18
CA SER A 159 1.80 4.83 23.35
C SER A 159 2.52 5.90 24.17
N GLY A 160 1.79 6.94 24.61
CA GLY A 160 2.37 8.09 25.32
C GLY A 160 3.04 9.07 24.37
N GLU A 161 3.95 9.89 24.88
CA GLU A 161 4.70 10.86 24.07
C GLU A 161 6.09 10.31 23.70
N PRO A 162 6.55 10.52 22.46
CA PRO A 162 7.93 10.22 22.09
C PRO A 162 8.89 11.24 22.72
N LEU A 163 10.10 10.80 23.06
CA LEU A 163 11.20 11.67 23.51
C LEU A 163 11.66 12.59 22.38
N PHE A 164 11.82 12.02 21.19
CA PHE A 164 12.17 12.73 19.96
C PHE A 164 11.80 11.87 18.75
N HIS A 165 11.94 12.46 17.57
CA HIS A 165 11.72 11.81 16.28
C HIS A 165 12.89 12.07 15.35
N VAL A 166 13.04 11.20 14.34
CA VAL A 166 13.97 11.34 13.23
C VAL A 166 13.15 11.21 11.95
N HIS A 167 13.07 12.30 11.18
CA HIS A 167 12.45 12.29 9.85
C HIS A 167 13.51 11.92 8.81
N LEU A 168 13.31 10.77 8.18
CA LEU A 168 14.14 10.24 7.11
C LEU A 168 13.56 10.67 5.76
N ASN A 169 14.39 11.33 4.94
CA ASN A 169 14.09 11.61 3.55
C ASN A 169 15.39 11.42 2.74
N VAL A 170 15.49 10.29 2.04
CA VAL A 170 16.68 9.83 1.34
C VAL A 170 16.29 9.48 -0.09
N ASP A 171 16.94 10.12 -1.06
CA ASP A 171 16.68 9.90 -2.49
C ASP A 171 17.81 9.13 -3.20
N TYR A 172 18.98 8.97 -2.57
CA TYR A 172 20.15 8.28 -3.13
C TYR A 172 20.96 7.56 -2.05
N PRO A 173 21.48 6.33 -2.30
CA PRO A 173 21.40 5.53 -3.54
C PRO A 173 20.09 4.73 -3.68
N PHE A 174 19.16 4.89 -2.75
CA PHE A 174 17.81 4.30 -2.77
C PHE A 174 16.83 5.33 -2.22
N ARG A 175 15.55 5.18 -2.57
CA ARG A 175 14.48 6.00 -2.00
C ARG A 175 14.01 5.40 -0.68
N LEU A 176 14.08 6.20 0.38
CA LEU A 176 13.55 5.88 1.69
C LEU A 176 13.00 7.16 2.32
N GLN A 177 11.73 7.09 2.68
CA GLN A 177 11.06 8.11 3.48
C GLN A 177 10.54 7.47 4.76
N GLY A 178 10.37 8.25 5.82
CA GLY A 178 9.84 7.71 7.05
C GLY A 178 10.05 8.60 8.24
N ILE A 179 9.35 8.28 9.32
CA ILE A 179 9.53 8.96 10.61
C ILE A 179 9.69 7.90 11.67
N LEU A 180 10.84 7.93 12.35
CA LEU A 180 11.14 7.09 13.49
C LEU A 180 10.96 7.89 14.78
N TYR A 181 10.32 7.29 15.76
CA TYR A 181 10.00 7.84 17.06
C TYR A 181 10.68 7.03 18.16
N PHE A 182 11.20 7.74 19.14
CA PHE A 182 11.89 7.16 20.29
C PHE A 182 10.96 7.28 21.50
N PRO A 183 10.15 6.24 21.82
CA PRO A 183 9.23 6.30 22.95
C PRO A 183 9.97 6.37 24.29
N LYS A 184 9.32 6.93 25.31
CA LYS A 184 9.75 6.76 26.70
C LYS A 184 9.62 5.28 27.06
N LEU A 185 10.73 4.63 27.44
CA LEU A 185 10.72 3.23 27.85
C LEU A 185 9.88 3.07 29.11
N LYS A 186 8.89 2.17 29.07
CA LYS A 186 8.24 1.63 30.28
C LYS A 186 9.06 0.44 30.77
N HIS A 187 8.98 0.13 32.06
CA HIS A 187 9.81 -0.89 32.73
C HIS A 187 9.72 -2.31 32.17
N GLU A 188 8.77 -2.58 31.26
CA GLU A 188 8.66 -3.85 30.54
C GLU A 188 9.03 -3.65 29.06
N LEU A 189 10.22 -4.13 28.69
CA LEU A 189 10.65 -4.22 27.30
C LEU A 189 9.96 -5.43 26.67
N ASP A 190 8.97 -5.20 25.82
CA ASP A 190 8.46 -6.26 24.94
C ASP A 190 9.43 -6.41 23.77
N VAL A 191 10.40 -7.32 23.92
CA VAL A 191 11.57 -7.46 23.04
C VAL A 191 11.19 -8.00 21.65
N ASN A 192 9.94 -8.44 21.46
CA ASN A 192 9.50 -9.20 20.29
C ASN A 192 8.62 -8.43 19.29
N GLN A 193 8.29 -7.16 19.52
CA GLN A 193 7.51 -6.37 18.57
C GLN A 193 8.30 -5.16 18.09
N SER A 194 8.72 -5.17 16.82
CA SER A 194 9.15 -3.96 16.14
C SER A 194 7.97 -2.99 16.08
N GLY A 195 8.17 -1.76 16.53
CA GLY A 195 7.16 -0.72 16.43
C GLY A 195 7.07 -0.09 15.03
N ILE A 196 7.70 -0.66 14.02
CA ILE A 196 7.91 -0.01 12.72
C ILE A 196 6.95 -0.58 11.68
N LYS A 197 6.09 0.29 11.18
CA LYS A 197 5.17 0.02 10.07
C LYS A 197 5.89 0.26 8.74
N LEU A 198 6.03 -0.79 7.94
CA LEU A 198 6.64 -0.78 6.63
C LEU A 198 5.59 -0.50 5.55
N TYR A 199 5.90 0.45 4.68
CA TYR A 199 5.13 0.84 3.51
C TYR A 199 5.96 0.67 2.24
N CYS A 200 5.26 0.49 1.13
CA CYS A 200 5.83 0.58 -0.21
C CYS A 200 4.85 1.38 -1.08
N ASN A 201 5.28 2.54 -1.57
CA ASN A 201 4.43 3.47 -2.34
C ASN A 201 3.12 3.78 -1.57
N HIS A 202 3.25 4.14 -0.29
CA HIS A 202 2.16 4.44 0.64
C HIS A 202 1.18 3.30 0.95
N VAL A 203 1.45 2.07 0.46
CA VAL A 203 0.67 0.87 0.79
C VAL A 203 1.33 0.13 1.93
N PHE A 204 0.55 -0.19 2.97
CA PHE A 204 1.07 -0.93 4.12
C PHE A 204 1.45 -2.36 3.72
N VAL A 205 2.65 -2.76 4.12
CA VAL A 205 3.24 -4.06 3.83
C VAL A 205 3.19 -4.95 5.07
N SER A 206 3.78 -4.49 6.17
CA SER A 206 3.98 -5.25 7.42
C SER A 206 4.22 -4.29 8.60
N ASP A 207 3.86 -4.69 9.81
CA ASP A 207 4.30 -4.09 11.08
C ASP A 207 5.52 -4.81 11.68
N ASP A 208 5.93 -5.93 11.08
CA ASP A 208 7.17 -6.62 11.38
C ASP A 208 8.24 -6.22 10.36
N ALA A 209 9.01 -5.19 10.73
CA ALA A 209 10.17 -4.70 10.00
C ALA A 209 11.49 -5.02 10.73
N ASN A 210 11.54 -6.09 11.52
CA ASN A 210 12.70 -6.49 12.32
C ASN A 210 13.99 -6.66 11.48
N ASP A 211 13.85 -6.97 10.19
CA ASP A 211 15.01 -7.14 9.31
C ASP A 211 15.60 -5.81 8.80
N LEU A 212 14.80 -4.75 8.80
CA LEU A 212 15.24 -3.41 8.39
C LEU A 212 15.96 -2.68 9.52
N VAL A 213 15.63 -2.99 10.77
CA VAL A 213 16.12 -2.25 11.93
C VAL A 213 17.00 -3.14 12.81
N PRO A 214 18.21 -2.68 13.18
CA PRO A 214 19.09 -3.46 14.04
C PRO A 214 18.41 -3.89 15.33
N LYS A 215 18.77 -5.07 15.86
CA LYS A 215 18.17 -5.65 17.07
C LYS A 215 18.21 -4.74 18.31
N PHE A 216 19.18 -3.84 18.41
CA PHE A 216 19.30 -2.89 19.53
C PHE A 216 18.36 -1.67 19.39
N LEU A 217 17.72 -1.50 18.23
CA LEU A 217 16.75 -0.44 17.92
C LEU A 217 15.31 -0.97 17.78
N THR A 218 15.01 -2.18 18.25
CA THR A 218 13.65 -2.76 18.17
C THR A 218 12.63 -1.98 19.01
N VAL A 219 13.09 -1.20 20.00
CA VAL A 219 12.26 -0.28 20.80
C VAL A 219 11.70 0.91 20.01
N LEU A 220 12.20 1.15 18.79
CA LEU A 220 11.71 2.24 17.95
C LEU A 220 10.30 1.97 17.45
N LYS A 221 9.52 3.05 17.41
CA LYS A 221 8.21 3.07 16.75
C LYS A 221 8.29 3.97 15.54
N GLY A 222 7.54 3.69 14.49
CA GLY A 222 7.52 4.61 13.36
C GLY A 222 7.04 4.02 12.06
N THR A 223 7.40 4.72 10.99
CA THR A 223 7.04 4.37 9.62
C THR A 223 8.26 4.44 8.74
N ILE A 224 8.36 3.50 7.81
CA ILE A 224 9.37 3.52 6.75
C ILE A 224 8.64 3.18 5.46
N ASP A 225 8.73 4.06 4.46
CA ASP A 225 8.26 3.83 3.11
C ASP A 225 9.46 3.66 2.18
N ILE A 226 9.47 2.54 1.46
CA ILE A 226 10.53 2.15 0.54
C ILE A 226 9.88 1.80 -0.81
N PRO A 227 9.73 2.78 -1.72
CA PRO A 227 9.15 2.57 -3.04
C PRO A 227 9.83 1.49 -3.88
N ASP A 228 11.14 1.33 -3.68
CA ASP A 228 11.98 0.41 -4.44
C ASP A 228 12.17 -0.95 -3.71
N LEU A 229 11.31 -1.26 -2.74
CA LEU A 229 11.36 -2.51 -1.99
C LEU A 229 11.02 -3.69 -2.92
N PRO A 230 11.87 -4.72 -3.01
CA PRO A 230 11.55 -5.94 -3.74
C PRO A 230 10.48 -6.71 -2.96
N LEU A 231 9.21 -6.42 -3.26
CA LEU A 231 8.09 -7.17 -2.72
C LEU A 231 8.14 -8.58 -3.32
N ASN A 232 7.95 -9.61 -2.50
CA ASN A 232 7.67 -10.97 -2.99
C ASN A 232 6.17 -11.30 -2.82
N VAL A 233 5.71 -12.33 -3.52
CA VAL A 233 4.29 -12.75 -3.54
C VAL A 233 3.75 -13.06 -2.14
N SER A 234 4.61 -13.59 -1.25
CA SER A 234 4.28 -13.94 0.13
C SER A 234 4.57 -12.84 1.17
N ARG A 235 5.13 -11.70 0.76
CA ARG A 235 5.64 -10.61 1.64
C ARG A 235 6.61 -11.07 2.76
N SER A 236 7.23 -12.25 2.63
CA SER A 236 7.83 -12.98 3.75
C SER A 236 9.38 -13.06 3.78
N TYR A 237 10.09 -12.53 2.77
CA TYR A 237 11.55 -12.70 2.68
C TYR A 237 12.24 -11.40 2.28
N LEU A 238 12.32 -10.46 3.23
CA LEU A 238 13.13 -9.24 3.09
C LEU A 238 14.61 -9.49 3.52
N GLN A 239 14.91 -10.59 4.19
CA GLN A 239 16.17 -10.82 4.93
C GLN A 239 17.46 -10.87 4.09
N SER A 240 17.40 -11.31 2.84
CA SER A 240 18.61 -11.58 2.04
C SER A 240 18.96 -10.47 1.04
N ASP A 241 18.18 -9.40 0.95
CA ASP A 241 18.39 -8.38 -0.07
C ASP A 241 19.54 -7.41 0.29
N PRO A 242 20.50 -7.15 -0.61
CA PRO A 242 21.55 -6.14 -0.40
C PRO A 242 21.01 -4.74 -0.07
N LEU A 243 19.82 -4.38 -0.57
CA LEU A 243 19.14 -3.13 -0.28
C LEU A 243 18.76 -3.03 1.21
N VAL A 244 18.21 -4.12 1.78
CA VAL A 244 17.82 -4.19 3.20
C VAL A 244 19.02 -3.95 4.12
N LYS A 245 20.19 -4.52 3.79
CA LYS A 245 21.44 -4.26 4.54
C LYS A 245 21.87 -2.79 4.46
N LYS A 246 21.76 -2.15 3.29
CA LYS A 246 22.10 -0.73 3.11
C LYS A 246 21.14 0.20 3.87
N ILE A 247 19.85 -0.12 3.87
CA ILE A 247 18.82 0.59 4.63
C ILE A 247 19.11 0.52 6.13
N SER A 248 19.35 -0.69 6.64
CA SER A 248 19.64 -0.90 8.06
C SER A 248 20.87 -0.10 8.52
N ALA A 249 21.95 -0.12 7.74
CA ALA A 249 23.14 0.69 8.01
C ALA A 249 22.86 2.20 7.99
N HIS A 250 21.98 2.67 7.11
CA HIS A 250 21.59 4.08 7.06
C HIS A 250 20.79 4.50 8.30
N ILE A 251 19.85 3.68 8.76
CA ILE A 251 19.04 3.93 9.96
C ILE A 251 19.95 4.03 11.19
N VAL A 252 20.95 3.15 11.30
CA VAL A 252 21.97 3.22 12.38
C VAL A 252 22.67 4.58 12.37
N LYS A 253 23.17 5.01 11.21
CA LYS A 253 23.93 6.28 11.09
C LYS A 253 23.09 7.52 11.45
N LYS A 254 21.77 7.46 11.26
CA LYS A 254 20.86 8.57 11.55
C LYS A 254 20.29 8.52 12.97
N SER A 255 20.45 7.40 13.67
CA SER A 255 20.00 7.26 15.05
C SER A 255 21.04 7.90 15.98
N PRO A 256 20.66 8.89 16.81
CA PRO A 256 21.61 9.62 17.67
C PRO A 256 22.17 8.80 18.85
N ILE A 257 21.93 7.47 18.86
CA ILE A 257 22.33 6.54 19.93
C ILE A 257 23.64 5.81 19.58
N VAL A 258 24.19 6.04 18.38
CA VAL A 258 25.47 5.46 17.91
C VAL A 258 26.44 6.55 17.50
#